data_AF-A0A078MCG4-F1
#
_entry.id   AF-A0A078MCG4-F1
#
_cell.length_a   1.000
_cell.length_b   1.000
_cell.length_c   1.000
_cell.angle_alpha   90.00
_cell.angle_beta   90.00
_cell.angle_gamma   90.00
#
_symmetry.space_group_name_H-M   'P 1'
#
loop_
_entity.id
_entity.type
_entity.pdbx_description
1 polymer ?
#
loop_
_entity_poly.entity_id
_entity_poly.type
_entity_poly.pdbx_seq_one_letter_code
_entity_poly.pdbx_strand_id
1 'polypeptide(L)' 'MKELGLKCIVRMKKYKTYTGTVGKIAPNILDRQFTAEAPNEKWTTDISEFKLFGEKLYVSPVLEFI' A
#
# COMPACT_ATOMS: atom_id res chain seq x y z
N MET A 1 -0.21 18.33 -28.65
CA MET A 1 -0.36 16.88 -28.93
C MET A 1 -1.60 16.55 -29.77
N LYS A 2 -2.82 16.94 -29.35
CA LYS A 2 -4.04 16.73 -30.17
C LYS A 2 -4.06 17.53 -31.48
N GLU A 3 -3.64 18.80 -31.44
CA GLU A 3 -3.56 19.66 -32.63
C GLU A 3 -2.48 19.22 -33.64
N LEU A 4 -1.46 18.50 -33.18
CA LEU A 4 -0.38 17.97 -34.02
C LEU A 4 -0.72 16.58 -34.59
N GLY A 5 -1.95 16.08 -34.40
CA GLY A 5 -2.36 14.75 -34.86
C GLY A 5 -1.67 13.57 -34.17
N LEU A 6 -0.86 13.82 -33.13
CA LEU A 6 -0.09 12.79 -32.43
C LEU A 6 -1.00 12.04 -31.46
N LYS A 7 -1.26 10.77 -31.75
CA LYS A 7 -2.07 9.87 -30.92
C LYS A 7 -1.16 8.93 -30.13
N CYS A 8 -1.30 8.92 -28.81
CA CYS A 8 -0.62 7.94 -27.96
C CYS A 8 -1.19 6.54 -28.28
N ILE A 9 -0.32 5.62 -28.71
CA ILE A 9 -0.67 4.22 -29.02
C ILE A 9 -0.91 3.45 -27.71
N VAL A 10 -0.26 3.86 -26.62
CA VAL A 10 -0.42 3.23 -25.30
C VAL A 10 -1.68 3.75 -24.63
N ARG A 11 -2.60 2.84 -24.33
CA ARG A 11 -3.85 3.17 -23.62
C ARG A 11 -3.51 3.51 -22.16
N MET A 12 -3.74 4.76 -21.75
CA MET A 12 -3.55 5.19 -20.37
C MET A 12 -4.41 4.31 -19.44
N LYS A 13 -3.77 3.64 -18.48
CA LYS A 13 -4.47 2.83 -17.49
C LYS A 13 -5.20 3.80 -16.56
N LYS A 14 -6.54 3.83 -16.60
CA LYS A 14 -7.32 4.61 -15.64
C LYS A 14 -7.06 4.07 -14.24
N TYR A 15 -6.64 4.95 -13.34
CA TYR A 15 -6.57 4.65 -11.91
C TYR A 15 -7.96 4.22 -11.43
N LYS A 16 -8.04 3.03 -10.83
CA LYS A 16 -9.25 2.50 -10.22
C LYS A 16 -8.91 2.18 -8.78
N THR A 17 -9.24 3.07 -7.86
CA THR A 17 -9.31 2.74 -6.44
C THR A 17 -10.63 2.07 -6.15
N TYR A 18 -10.57 1.01 -5.36
CA TYR A 18 -11.73 0.39 -4.76
C TYR A 18 -12.22 1.29 -3.61
N THR A 19 -13.45 1.80 -3.70
CA THR A 19 -14.07 2.72 -2.72
C THR A 19 -15.17 2.03 -1.90
N GLY A 20 -15.15 0.70 -1.81
CA GLY A 20 -16.09 -0.06 -1.00
C GLY A 20 -15.55 -0.34 0.40
N THR A 21 -16.44 -0.71 1.31
CA THR A 21 -16.08 -1.28 2.62
C THR A 21 -15.83 -2.78 2.43
N VAL A 22 -14.57 -3.23 2.38
CA VAL A 22 -14.26 -4.67 2.43
C VAL A 22 -14.21 -5.10 3.90
N GLY A 23 -15.28 -5.74 4.38
CA GLY A 23 -15.28 -6.40 5.68
C GLY A 23 -15.19 -5.47 6.90
N LYS A 24 -14.70 -6.02 8.01
CA LYS A 24 -14.59 -5.33 9.31
C LYS A 24 -13.36 -4.42 9.28
N ILE A 25 -13.58 -3.10 9.35
CA ILE A 25 -12.50 -2.12 9.51
C ILE A 25 -11.95 -2.25 10.94
N ALA A 26 -10.68 -2.60 11.06
CA ALA A 26 -9.99 -2.58 12.35
C ALA A 26 -9.83 -1.12 12.82
N PRO A 27 -9.91 -0.85 14.14
CA PRO A 27 -9.68 0.49 14.66
C PRO A 27 -8.26 0.96 14.31
N ASN A 28 -8.13 2.24 13.93
CA ASN A 28 -6.84 2.88 13.72
C ASN A 28 -6.20 3.22 15.06
N ILE A 29 -5.56 2.23 15.70
CA ILE A 29 -4.93 2.37 17.02
C ILE A 29 -3.75 3.34 16.98
N LEU A 30 -3.01 3.36 15.87
CA LEU A 30 -1.81 4.17 15.73
C LEU A 30 -2.13 5.66 15.50
N ASP A 31 -3.24 5.96 14.82
CA ASP A 31 -3.70 7.33 14.53
C ASP A 31 -2.61 8.30 14.04
N ARG A 32 -1.71 7.80 13.16
CA ARG A 32 -0.54 8.53 12.63
C ARG A 32 0.48 9.00 13.70
N GLN A 33 0.43 8.44 14.91
CA GLN A 33 1.41 8.66 15.97
C GLN A 33 2.61 7.72 15.78
N PHE A 34 3.49 8.08 14.85
CA PHE A 34 4.66 7.29 14.45
C PHE A 34 5.88 7.43 15.38
N THR A 35 5.80 8.26 16.42
CA THR A 35 6.89 8.48 17.39
C THR A 35 6.64 7.67 18.66
N ALA A 36 7.69 7.11 19.24
CA ALA A 36 7.67 6.43 20.53
C ALA A 36 8.49 7.23 21.56
N GLU A 37 8.13 7.13 22.84
CA GLU A 37 8.91 7.77 23.91
C GLU A 37 10.05 6.86 24.39
N ALA A 38 9.87 5.55 24.24
CA ALA A 38 10.85 4.54 24.58
C ALA A 38 10.84 3.36 23.58
N PRO A 39 11.93 2.57 23.52
CA PRO A 39 11.94 1.32 22.77
C PRO A 39 10.83 0.37 23.21
N ASN A 40 10.36 -0.45 22.27
CA ASN A 40 9.35 -1.49 22.39
C ASN A 40 7.91 -1.00 22.65
N GLU A 41 7.60 0.28 22.51
CA GLU A 41 6.24 0.80 22.74
C GLU A 41 5.31 0.56 21.57
N LYS A 42 5.82 0.64 20.35
CA LYS A 42 5.00 0.62 19.14
C LYS A 42 5.64 -0.24 18.07
N TRP A 43 5.02 -1.39 17.84
CA TRP A 43 5.41 -2.36 16.81
C TRP A 43 4.35 -2.35 15.73
N THR A 44 4.80 -2.29 14.48
CA THR A 44 3.93 -2.44 13.33
C THR A 44 4.39 -3.61 12.48
N THR A 45 3.43 -4.32 11.91
CA THR A 45 3.67 -5.37 10.96
C THR A 45 2.72 -5.21 9.79
N ASP A 46 3.20 -5.55 8.61
CA ASP A 46 2.38 -5.63 7.41
C ASP A 46 2.53 -7.02 6.79
N ILE A 47 1.61 -7.39 5.90
CA ILE A 47 1.75 -8.57 5.05
C ILE A 47 1.61 -8.10 3.61
N SER A 48 2.72 -8.18 2.87
CA SER A 48 2.77 -7.79 1.47
C SER A 48 2.91 -9.03 0.58
N GLU A 49 1.92 -9.26 -0.30
CA GLU A 49 2.01 -10.24 -1.40
C GLU A 49 2.76 -9.61 -2.59
N PHE A 50 3.77 -10.30 -3.10
CA PHE A 50 4.36 -9.98 -4.40
C PHE A 50 4.57 -11.24 -5.22
N LYS A 51 4.53 -11.06 -6.55
CA LYS A 51 4.68 -12.15 -7.50
C LYS A 51 6.09 -12.16 -8.07
N LEU A 52 6.76 -13.30 -7.97
CA LEU A 52 8.09 -13.49 -8.53
C LEU A 52 8.13 -14.84 -9.24
N PHE A 53 8.66 -14.88 -10.46
CA PHE A 53 8.79 -16.11 -11.27
C PHE A 53 7.48 -16.91 -11.45
N GLY A 54 6.33 -16.22 -11.46
CA GLY A 54 5.02 -16.88 -11.57
C GLY A 54 4.48 -17.44 -10.25
N GLU A 55 5.24 -17.36 -9.17
CA GLU A 55 4.83 -17.76 -7.82
C GLU A 55 4.38 -16.56 -6.99
N LYS A 56 3.50 -16.83 -6.03
CA LYS A 56 3.07 -15.86 -5.02
C LYS A 56 3.96 -15.99 -3.79
N LEU A 57 4.63 -14.91 -3.44
CA LEU A 57 5.45 -14.79 -2.25
C LEU A 57 4.80 -13.79 -1.29
N TYR A 58 4.96 -14.04 0.00
CA TYR A 58 4.46 -13.19 1.06
C TYR A 58 5.62 -12.81 1.97
N VAL A 59 5.77 -11.52 2.24
CA VAL A 59 6.74 -11.02 3.22
C VAL A 59 5.97 -10.27 4.30
N SER A 60 6.39 -10.50 5.54
CA SER A 60 5.90 -9.76 6.69
C SER A 60 7.05 -9.03 7.37
N PRO A 61 7.23 -7.73 7.11
CA PRO A 61 8.18 -6.94 7.87
C PRO A 61 7.60 -6.68 9.27
N VAL A 62 8.50 -6.59 10.23
CA VAL A 62 8.22 -6.09 11.58
C VAL A 62 9.08 -4.85 11.76
N LEU A 63 8.45 -3.74 12.11
CA LEU A 63 9.08 -2.45 12.31
C LEU A 63 8.75 -1.93 13.70
N GLU A 64 9.74 -1.29 14.31
CA GLU A 64 9.60 -0.57 15.57
C GLU A 64 9.60 0.92 15.28
N PHE A 65 8.65 1.66 15.85
CA PHE A 65 8.59 3.11 15.73
C PHE A 65 9.53 3.79 16.73
N ILE A 66 10.16 4.89 16.29
CA ILE A 66 11.09 5.72 17.06
C ILE A 66 10.44 7.08 17.27
#